data_AF-A0A9D0CX69-F1
#
_entry.id   AF-A0A9D0CX69-F1
#
_cell.length_a   1.000
_cell.length_b   1.000
_cell.length_c   1.000
_cell.angle_alpha   90.00
_cell.angle_beta   90.00
_cell.angle_gamma   90.00
#
_symmetry.space_group_name_H-M   'P 1'
#
loop_
_entity.id
_entity.type
_entity.pdbx_description
1 polymer ?
#
loop_
_entity_poly.entity_id
_entity_poly.type
_entity_poly.pdbx_seq_one_letter_code
_entity_poly.pdbx_strand_id
1 'polypeptide(L)'
;MKPLLDPAEFLMQQRKVTLLIPGFLGPADLKKITGALDDLALAELELFLSRAAFVRTAPSGFVDGLCGLFGLVAQAGGDLPVAALTRMADVGQSSSQFWLRADPVHLKADRDRVVMFGNRQLNVTAAEAAQLVEEFNRLFADDGVQLEAPTPNRWYLSVAQPPKIATTALADVMGQNIHPLLPRGEEAMAWHKLLNEAQTLFHTSAVNQRRELSGLPVINSIWLWGGGVLAEPGEVKWQGVWSNEDLAIALARFAGVAHGSAVPTAEDLLA
;
A
#
# COMPACT_ATOMS: atom_id res chain seq x y z
N MET A 1 -8.43 -48.36 25.79
CA MET A 1 -7.28 -47.45 25.90
C MET A 1 -6.91 -47.00 24.49
N LYS A 2 -7.29 -45.78 24.09
CA LYS A 2 -6.71 -45.15 22.88
C LYS A 2 -5.23 -44.87 23.20
N PRO A 3 -4.28 -45.17 22.30
CA PRO A 3 -2.90 -44.80 22.55
C PRO A 3 -2.83 -43.26 22.58
N LEU A 4 -2.16 -42.72 23.60
CA LEU A 4 -1.74 -41.32 23.59
C LEU A 4 -0.83 -41.14 22.36
N LEU A 5 -1.16 -40.15 21.53
CA LEU A 5 -0.29 -39.69 20.45
C LEU A 5 1.11 -39.38 21.00
N ASP A 6 2.13 -39.70 20.21
CA ASP A 6 3.52 -39.37 20.49
C ASP A 6 3.65 -37.84 20.69
N PRO A 7 4.31 -37.33 21.76
CA PRO A 7 4.56 -35.89 21.94
C PRO A 7 5.17 -35.21 20.71
N ALA A 8 5.93 -35.94 19.88
CA ALA A 8 6.47 -35.44 18.62
C ALA A 8 5.38 -35.24 17.54
N GLU A 9 4.38 -36.14 17.46
CA GLU A 9 3.21 -35.98 16.58
C GLU A 9 2.28 -34.85 17.06
N PHE A 10 2.18 -34.64 18.37
CA PHE A 10 1.40 -33.53 18.95
C PHE A 10 2.04 -32.16 18.66
N LEU A 11 3.38 -32.08 18.63
CA LEU A 11 4.11 -30.88 18.23
C LEU A 11 4.04 -30.60 16.73
N MET A 12 3.83 -31.62 15.88
CA MET A 12 3.66 -31.47 14.43
C MET A 12 2.31 -30.84 14.01
N GLN A 13 1.37 -30.63 14.93
CA GLN A 13 0.03 -30.07 14.65
C GLN A 13 -0.22 -28.67 15.22
N GLN A 14 0.80 -27.93 15.67
CA GLN A 14 0.59 -26.55 16.10
C GLN A 14 0.28 -25.64 14.92
N ARG A 15 -1.01 -25.44 14.64
CA ARG A 15 -1.49 -24.43 13.71
C ARG A 15 -1.26 -23.06 14.32
N LYS A 16 -0.37 -22.28 13.70
CA LYS A 16 -0.11 -20.90 14.08
C LYS A 16 -0.91 -19.97 13.17
N VAL A 17 -1.87 -19.24 13.75
CA VAL A 17 -2.58 -18.17 13.05
C VAL A 17 -2.02 -16.83 13.50
N THR A 18 -1.74 -15.95 12.54
CA THR A 18 -1.30 -14.57 12.81
C THR A 18 -2.39 -13.62 12.31
N LEU A 19 -2.93 -12.80 13.21
CA LEU A 19 -3.95 -11.81 12.92
C LEU A 19 -3.31 -10.42 12.92
N LEU A 20 -3.27 -9.76 11.76
CA LEU A 20 -2.87 -8.36 11.64
C LEU A 20 -4.14 -7.52 11.53
N ILE A 21 -4.39 -6.65 12.52
CA ILE A 21 -5.57 -5.79 12.57
C ILE A 21 -5.11 -4.32 12.48
N PRO A 22 -5.10 -3.70 11.29
CA PRO A 22 -4.69 -2.32 11.11
C PRO A 22 -5.60 -1.37 11.91
N GLY A 23 -5.01 -0.44 12.65
CA GLY A 23 -5.78 0.56 13.40
C GLY A 23 -6.68 -0.03 14.49
N PHE A 24 -6.37 -1.21 15.04
CA PHE A 24 -7.18 -1.90 16.05
C PHE A 24 -7.60 -1.00 17.22
N LEU A 25 -6.73 -0.09 17.65
CA LEU A 25 -6.99 0.82 18.76
C LEU A 25 -7.49 2.22 18.32
N GLY A 26 -7.90 2.36 17.05
CA GLY A 26 -8.36 3.61 16.48
C GLY A 26 -7.25 4.61 16.16
N PRO A 27 -7.60 5.86 15.78
CA PRO A 27 -6.61 6.90 15.51
C PRO A 27 -5.73 7.17 16.74
N ALA A 28 -4.48 7.57 16.50
CA ALA A 28 -3.37 7.62 17.47
C ALA A 28 -3.62 8.37 18.79
N ASP A 29 -4.74 9.08 18.95
CA ASP A 29 -5.14 9.73 20.18
C ASP A 29 -5.97 8.79 21.07
N LEU A 30 -5.31 7.72 21.55
CA LEU A 30 -5.88 6.76 22.50
C LEU A 30 -6.57 7.43 23.70
N LYS A 31 -6.10 8.62 24.11
CA LYS A 31 -6.67 9.42 25.20
C LYS A 31 -8.10 9.92 24.91
N LYS A 32 -8.50 10.00 23.64
CA LYS A 32 -9.88 10.33 23.23
C LYS A 32 -10.78 9.10 23.15
N ILE A 33 -10.20 7.91 23.15
CA ILE A 33 -10.89 6.63 22.92
C ILE A 33 -11.01 5.80 24.21
N THR A 34 -10.23 6.11 25.26
CA THR A 34 -10.25 5.36 26.54
C THR A 34 -11.66 5.17 27.10
N GLY A 35 -12.51 6.20 27.10
CA GLY A 35 -13.90 6.06 27.58
C GLY A 35 -14.85 5.32 26.62
N ALA A 36 -14.51 5.22 25.33
CA ALA A 36 -15.29 4.48 24.34
C ALA A 36 -15.00 2.97 24.34
N LEU A 37 -13.85 2.56 24.90
CA LEU A 37 -13.50 1.14 25.08
C LEU A 37 -14.10 0.56 26.35
N ASP A 38 -14.27 1.38 27.39
CA ASP A 38 -14.79 0.94 28.70
C ASP A 38 -16.23 0.39 28.62
N ASP A 39 -17.01 0.84 27.62
CA ASP A 39 -18.40 0.40 27.39
C ASP A 39 -18.52 -0.83 26.46
N LEU A 40 -17.40 -1.33 25.91
CA LEU A 40 -17.41 -2.48 24.99
C LEU A 40 -17.34 -3.81 25.77
N ALA A 41 -18.45 -4.55 25.82
CA ALA A 41 -18.46 -5.90 26.37
C ALA A 41 -17.90 -6.92 25.35
N LEU A 42 -16.60 -7.23 25.42
CA LEU A 42 -15.90 -8.16 24.52
C LEU A 42 -15.27 -9.34 25.28
N ALA A 43 -16.11 -10.13 25.96
CA ALA A 43 -15.69 -11.16 26.91
C ALA A 43 -14.69 -12.18 26.33
N GLU A 44 -14.85 -12.57 25.07
CA GLU A 44 -13.97 -13.52 24.39
C GLU A 44 -12.59 -12.91 24.10
N LEU A 45 -12.56 -11.64 23.69
CA LEU A 45 -11.33 -10.91 23.44
C LEU A 45 -10.59 -10.65 24.76
N GLU A 46 -11.30 -10.26 25.82
CA GLU A 46 -10.73 -10.10 27.16
C GLU A 46 -10.12 -11.39 27.67
N LEU A 47 -10.82 -12.51 27.53
CA LEU A 47 -10.30 -13.82 27.91
C LEU A 47 -9.05 -14.17 27.10
N PHE A 48 -9.04 -13.91 25.79
CA PHE A 48 -7.89 -14.16 24.93
C PHE A 48 -6.68 -13.31 25.34
N LEU A 49 -6.90 -12.00 25.53
CA LEU A 49 -5.87 -11.04 25.94
C LEU A 49 -5.35 -11.30 27.37
N SER A 50 -6.20 -11.79 28.28
CA SER A 50 -5.80 -12.12 29.66
C SER A 50 -4.76 -13.26 29.74
N ARG A 51 -4.71 -14.09 28.70
CA ARG A 51 -3.76 -15.21 28.57
C ARG A 51 -2.62 -14.91 27.60
N ALA A 52 -2.62 -13.72 26.99
CA ALA A 52 -1.64 -13.35 25.98
C ALA A 52 -0.34 -12.86 26.60
N ALA A 53 0.78 -13.15 25.93
CA ALA A 53 2.03 -12.45 26.18
C ALA A 53 2.04 -11.15 25.36
N PHE A 54 2.33 -10.03 26.02
CA PHE A 54 2.40 -8.73 25.37
C PHE A 54 3.83 -8.38 25.00
N VAL A 55 4.05 -8.11 23.72
CA VAL A 55 5.32 -7.60 23.21
C VAL A 55 5.06 -6.27 22.54
N ARG A 56 5.75 -5.23 23.00
CA ARG A 56 5.70 -3.91 22.38
C ARG A 56 6.72 -3.87 21.24
N THR A 57 6.25 -3.62 20.03
CA THR A 57 7.10 -3.37 18.87
C THR A 57 7.29 -1.87 18.67
N ALA A 58 8.34 -1.50 17.93
CA ALA A 58 8.45 -0.13 17.46
C ALA A 58 7.23 0.21 16.57
N PRO A 59 6.70 1.43 16.66
CA PRO A 59 5.65 1.85 15.75
C PRO A 59 6.18 1.82 14.32
N SER A 60 5.46 1.12 13.45
CA SER A 60 5.72 1.04 12.01
C SER A 60 4.43 1.35 11.27
N GLY A 61 4.52 1.92 10.06
CA GLY A 61 3.36 2.10 9.19
C GLY A 61 2.70 0.76 8.86
N PHE A 62 1.46 0.79 8.36
CA PHE A 62 0.76 -0.42 7.93
C PHE A 62 1.56 -1.19 6.86
N VAL A 63 2.09 -0.46 5.89
CA VAL A 63 2.92 -1.00 4.80
C VAL A 63 4.19 -1.64 5.36
N ASP A 64 4.92 -0.95 6.24
CA ASP A 64 6.15 -1.45 6.85
C ASP A 64 5.92 -2.71 7.68
N GLY A 65 4.88 -2.70 8.52
CA GLY A 65 4.53 -3.82 9.37
C GLY A 65 4.19 -5.06 8.54
N LEU A 66 3.38 -4.89 7.50
CA LEU A 66 2.97 -5.98 6.62
C LEU A 66 4.15 -6.52 5.79
N CYS A 67 4.98 -5.65 5.22
CA CYS A 67 6.19 -6.07 4.49
C CYS A 67 7.19 -6.79 5.42
N GLY A 68 7.34 -6.31 6.66
CA GLY A 68 8.20 -6.91 7.67
C GLY A 68 7.79 -8.33 8.05
N LEU A 69 6.50 -8.67 8.03
CA LEU A 69 6.02 -10.04 8.23
C LEU A 69 6.54 -11.02 7.16
N PHE A 70 6.84 -10.52 5.96
CA PHE A 70 7.43 -11.31 4.86
C PHE A 70 8.94 -11.17 4.77
N GLY A 71 9.58 -10.47 5.72
CA GLY A 71 11.01 -10.20 5.70
C GLY A 71 11.45 -9.32 4.54
N LEU A 72 10.53 -8.57 3.92
CA LEU A 72 10.86 -7.62 2.87
C LEU A 72 11.56 -6.41 3.50
N VAL A 73 12.74 -6.10 2.99
CA VAL A 73 13.58 -5.00 3.49
C VAL A 73 13.73 -3.93 2.44
N ALA A 74 13.82 -2.68 2.89
CA ALA A 74 14.15 -1.56 2.03
C ALA A 74 15.60 -1.69 1.53
N GLN A 75 15.86 -1.19 0.33
CA GLN A 75 17.23 -1.02 -0.15
C GLN A 75 17.94 0.04 0.70
N ALA A 76 19.28 -0.01 0.78
CA ALA A 76 20.04 0.89 1.64
C ALA A 76 19.71 2.37 1.34
N GLY A 77 19.04 3.04 2.30
CA GLY A 77 18.63 4.44 2.18
C GLY A 77 17.41 4.71 1.29
N GLY A 78 16.70 3.67 0.82
CA GLY A 78 15.49 3.78 0.01
C GLY A 78 14.22 3.34 0.75
N ASP A 79 13.11 3.30 0.01
CA ASP A 79 11.82 2.82 0.50
C ASP A 79 11.71 1.28 0.36
N LEU A 80 10.62 0.71 0.89
CA LEU A 80 10.21 -0.66 0.56
C LEU A 80 9.78 -0.73 -0.92
N PRO A 81 10.13 -1.79 -1.67
CA PRO A 81 9.85 -1.94 -3.10
C PRO A 81 8.37 -2.31 -3.38
N VAL A 82 7.43 -1.61 -2.74
CA VAL A 82 5.99 -1.85 -2.82
C VAL A 82 5.48 -1.68 -4.24
N ALA A 83 6.02 -0.73 -4.99
CA ALA A 83 5.66 -0.50 -6.38
C ALA A 83 5.95 -1.73 -7.25
N ALA A 84 7.18 -2.24 -7.21
CA ALA A 84 7.59 -3.39 -8.00
C ALA A 84 6.84 -4.67 -7.58
N LEU A 85 6.60 -4.84 -6.27
CA LEU A 85 5.81 -5.94 -5.71
C LEU A 85 4.35 -5.95 -6.20
N THR A 86 3.65 -4.83 -6.02
CA THR A 86 2.24 -4.72 -6.40
C THR A 86 2.05 -4.72 -7.91
N ARG A 87 3.00 -4.14 -8.66
CA ARG A 87 3.04 -4.28 -10.12
C ARG A 87 3.16 -5.72 -10.54
N MET A 88 4.11 -6.48 -9.98
CA MET A 88 4.27 -7.91 -10.27
C MET A 88 2.96 -8.67 -10.05
N ALA A 89 2.24 -8.38 -8.97
CA ALA A 89 0.95 -9.00 -8.69
C ALA A 89 -0.15 -8.63 -9.70
N ASP A 90 -0.13 -7.39 -10.22
CA ASP A 90 -1.10 -6.89 -11.20
C ASP A 90 -0.82 -7.38 -12.63
N VAL A 91 0.44 -7.44 -13.04
CA VAL A 91 0.85 -7.80 -14.42
C VAL A 91 1.33 -9.25 -14.57
N GLY A 92 1.56 -9.94 -13.45
CA GLY A 92 2.04 -11.33 -13.42
C GLY A 92 3.51 -11.50 -13.82
N GLN A 93 4.31 -10.43 -13.82
CA GLN A 93 5.71 -10.45 -14.26
C GLN A 93 6.61 -9.64 -13.31
N SER A 94 7.70 -10.25 -12.88
CA SER A 94 8.79 -9.58 -12.17
C SER A 94 9.61 -8.71 -13.14
N SER A 95 10.24 -7.68 -12.60
CA SER A 95 11.08 -6.75 -13.35
C SER A 95 12.30 -6.36 -12.53
N SER A 96 13.46 -6.26 -13.16
CA SER A 96 14.68 -5.72 -12.56
C SER A 96 14.75 -4.20 -12.62
N GLN A 97 13.71 -3.54 -13.12
CA GLN A 97 13.63 -2.08 -13.21
C GLN A 97 13.20 -1.47 -11.87
N PHE A 98 13.59 -0.21 -11.65
CA PHE A 98 13.11 0.56 -10.52
C PHE A 98 11.70 1.09 -10.80
N TRP A 99 10.79 0.82 -9.87
CA TRP A 99 9.40 1.24 -9.95
C TRP A 99 9.02 2.11 -8.78
N LEU A 100 8.15 3.09 -9.02
CA LEU A 100 7.41 3.86 -8.02
C LEU A 100 5.91 3.61 -8.22
N ARG A 101 5.15 3.62 -7.14
CA ARG A 101 3.70 3.83 -7.21
C ARG A 101 3.47 5.24 -7.70
N ALA A 102 2.45 5.45 -8.52
CA ALA A 102 2.10 6.76 -9.07
C ALA A 102 0.59 7.00 -8.95
N ASP A 103 0.07 6.83 -7.74
CA ASP A 103 -1.37 6.74 -7.52
C ASP A 103 -2.10 8.02 -7.93
N PRO A 104 -3.18 7.94 -8.74
CA PRO A 104 -3.92 9.13 -9.15
C PRO A 104 -4.60 9.75 -7.93
N VAL A 105 -4.45 11.06 -7.78
CA VAL A 105 -5.00 11.81 -6.64
C VAL A 105 -5.70 13.09 -7.08
N HIS A 106 -6.66 13.53 -6.27
CA HIS A 106 -7.19 14.89 -6.33
C HIS A 106 -6.63 15.68 -5.15
N LEU A 107 -5.80 16.67 -5.45
CA LEU A 107 -5.26 17.63 -4.50
C LEU A 107 -6.15 18.86 -4.46
N LYS A 108 -6.75 19.16 -3.31
CA LYS A 108 -7.59 20.33 -3.10
C LYS A 108 -6.97 21.24 -2.04
N ALA A 109 -6.69 22.49 -2.38
CA ALA A 109 -6.32 23.49 -1.40
C ALA A 109 -7.51 23.79 -0.46
N ASP A 110 -7.28 23.72 0.85
CA ASP A 110 -8.24 24.06 1.89
C ASP A 110 -7.56 24.93 2.95
N ARG A 111 -7.90 26.23 2.97
CA ARG A 111 -7.47 27.30 3.89
C ARG A 111 -5.98 27.32 4.27
N ASP A 112 -5.48 26.33 5.01
CA ASP A 112 -4.09 26.19 5.48
C ASP A 112 -3.41 24.86 5.11
N ARG A 113 -4.08 23.97 4.35
CA ARG A 113 -3.59 22.62 4.00
C ARG A 113 -4.05 22.20 2.61
N VAL A 114 -3.37 21.20 2.04
CA VAL A 114 -3.88 20.50 0.85
C VAL A 114 -4.52 19.19 1.31
N VAL A 115 -5.81 19.00 1.02
CA VAL A 115 -6.53 17.75 1.25
C VAL A 115 -6.37 16.87 0.02
N MET A 116 -5.98 15.61 0.25
CA MET A 116 -5.80 14.61 -0.79
C MET A 116 -6.97 13.61 -0.75
N PHE A 117 -7.63 13.42 -1.89
CA PHE A 117 -8.51 12.27 -2.12
C PHE A 117 -7.70 11.17 -2.78
N GLY A 118 -7.67 10.00 -2.14
CA GLY A 118 -6.90 8.85 -2.63
C GLY A 118 -7.53 8.21 -3.87
N ASN A 119 -6.71 7.47 -4.61
CA ASN A 119 -7.08 6.72 -5.83
C ASN A 119 -8.45 6.01 -5.78
N ARG A 120 -8.78 5.31 -4.70
CA ARG A 120 -10.05 4.56 -4.55
C ARG A 120 -11.29 5.47 -4.47
N GLN A 121 -11.14 6.72 -4.07
CA GLN A 121 -12.25 7.67 -3.93
C GLN A 121 -12.58 8.39 -5.25
N LEU A 122 -11.68 8.35 -6.22
CA LEU A 122 -11.84 9.06 -7.50
C LEU A 122 -12.72 8.31 -8.49
N ASN A 123 -12.97 7.01 -8.31
CA ASN A 123 -13.72 6.19 -9.26
C ASN A 123 -13.18 6.36 -10.70
N VAL A 124 -11.85 6.28 -10.85
CA VAL A 124 -11.20 6.37 -12.16
C VAL A 124 -11.63 5.18 -13.00
N THR A 125 -12.00 5.42 -14.26
CA THR A 125 -12.31 4.36 -15.22
C THR A 125 -11.04 3.92 -15.97
N ALA A 126 -11.06 2.71 -16.53
CA ALA A 126 -9.93 2.21 -17.32
C ALA A 126 -9.63 3.10 -18.55
N ALA A 127 -10.67 3.67 -19.18
CA ALA A 127 -10.52 4.57 -20.32
C ALA A 127 -9.88 5.91 -19.93
N GLU A 128 -10.29 6.49 -18.79
CA GLU A 128 -9.68 7.71 -18.26
C GLU A 128 -8.22 7.49 -17.89
N ALA A 129 -7.92 6.37 -17.21
CA ALA A 129 -6.55 6.02 -16.85
C ALA A 129 -5.67 5.83 -18.09
N ALA A 130 -6.13 5.07 -19.08
CA ALA A 130 -5.39 4.84 -20.32
C ALA A 130 -5.08 6.16 -21.06
N GLN A 131 -6.06 7.07 -21.13
CA GLN A 131 -5.86 8.37 -21.79
C GLN A 131 -4.85 9.25 -21.04
N LEU A 132 -4.95 9.36 -19.70
CA LEU A 132 -4.01 10.14 -18.90
C LEU A 132 -2.59 9.57 -18.96
N VAL A 133 -2.47 8.24 -18.98
CA VAL A 133 -1.18 7.55 -19.14
C VAL A 133 -0.56 7.84 -20.51
N GLU A 134 -1.36 7.82 -21.58
CA GLU A 134 -0.89 8.16 -22.92
C GLU A 134 -0.41 9.62 -23.00
N GLU A 135 -1.20 10.54 -22.46
CA GLU A 135 -0.85 11.96 -22.38
C GLU A 135 0.45 12.17 -21.59
N PHE A 136 0.61 11.49 -20.45
CA PHE A 136 1.83 11.53 -19.63
C PHE A 136 3.05 11.01 -20.41
N ASN A 137 2.96 9.79 -20.96
CA ASN A 137 4.08 9.17 -21.65
C ASN A 137 4.50 9.93 -22.91
N ARG A 138 3.58 10.66 -23.54
CA ARG A 138 3.89 11.54 -24.67
C ARG A 138 4.70 12.77 -24.23
N LEU A 139 4.35 13.37 -23.09
CA LEU A 139 5.06 14.54 -22.56
C LEU A 139 6.46 14.17 -22.07
N PHE A 140 6.60 13.03 -21.39
CA PHE A 140 7.83 12.60 -20.71
C PHE A 140 8.67 11.58 -21.49
N ALA A 141 8.49 11.49 -22.82
CA ALA A 141 9.10 10.45 -23.66
C ALA A 141 10.65 10.41 -23.57
N ASP A 142 11.28 11.57 -23.35
CA ASP A 142 12.74 11.73 -23.32
C ASP A 142 13.30 11.81 -21.88
N ASP A 143 12.44 11.76 -20.85
CA ASP A 143 12.82 11.95 -19.44
C ASP A 143 13.22 10.65 -18.73
N GLY A 144 13.21 9.51 -19.44
CA GLY A 144 13.56 8.21 -18.87
C GLY A 144 12.57 7.71 -17.83
N VAL A 145 11.32 8.20 -17.89
CA VAL A 145 10.22 7.75 -17.04
C VAL A 145 9.07 7.24 -17.92
N GLN A 146 8.36 6.22 -17.45
CA GLN A 146 7.20 5.70 -18.16
C GLN A 146 6.13 5.28 -17.17
N LEU A 147 4.91 5.79 -17.38
CA LEU A 147 3.75 5.50 -16.57
C LEU A 147 2.96 4.32 -17.13
N GLU A 148 2.49 3.46 -16.25
CA GLU A 148 1.64 2.31 -16.56
C GLU A 148 0.45 2.27 -15.61
N ALA A 149 -0.74 1.89 -16.10
CA ALA A 149 -1.94 1.71 -15.28
C ALA A 149 -2.64 0.38 -15.59
N PRO A 150 -2.10 -0.78 -15.11
CA PRO A 150 -2.75 -2.07 -15.25
C PRO A 150 -4.16 -2.11 -14.65
N THR A 151 -4.40 -1.27 -13.62
CA THR A 151 -5.75 -1.03 -13.09
C THR A 151 -6.02 0.47 -12.99
N PRO A 152 -7.29 0.89 -12.98
CA PRO A 152 -7.63 2.32 -12.94
C PRO A 152 -7.12 3.04 -11.69
N ASN A 153 -6.98 2.33 -10.57
CA ASN A 153 -6.61 2.91 -9.27
C ASN A 153 -5.14 2.64 -8.90
N ARG A 154 -4.41 1.82 -9.65
CA ARG A 154 -3.02 1.45 -9.33
C ARG A 154 -2.13 1.70 -10.51
N TRP A 155 -1.40 2.81 -10.43
CA TRP A 155 -0.48 3.23 -11.48
C TRP A 155 0.97 3.08 -10.99
N TYR A 156 1.87 2.87 -11.94
CA TYR A 156 3.27 2.58 -11.72
C TYR A 156 4.12 3.45 -12.61
N LEU A 157 5.15 4.08 -12.05
CA LEU A 157 6.13 4.84 -12.80
C LEU A 157 7.44 4.04 -12.83
N SER A 158 7.81 3.62 -14.03
CA SER A 158 9.10 3.04 -14.33
C SER A 158 10.13 4.17 -14.43
N VAL A 159 11.33 3.96 -13.88
CA VAL A 159 12.41 4.95 -13.91
C VAL A 159 13.67 4.28 -14.44
N ALA A 160 14.37 4.93 -15.37
CA ALA A 160 15.59 4.39 -15.98
C ALA A 160 16.74 4.25 -14.95
N GLN A 161 16.82 5.15 -13.99
CA GLN A 161 17.83 5.14 -12.93
C GLN A 161 17.16 5.28 -11.55
N PRO A 162 17.57 4.48 -10.55
CA PRO A 162 17.05 4.62 -9.19
C PRO A 162 17.28 6.04 -8.65
N PRO A 163 16.21 6.79 -8.31
CA PRO A 163 16.35 8.12 -7.79
C PRO A 163 16.80 8.13 -6.33
N LYS A 164 17.54 9.16 -5.94
CA LYS A 164 17.94 9.43 -4.56
C LYS A 164 16.87 10.23 -3.82
N ILE A 165 15.69 9.65 -3.73
CA ILE A 165 14.55 10.19 -2.99
C ILE A 165 14.00 9.17 -1.98
N ALA A 166 13.46 9.69 -0.88
CA ALA A 166 12.61 8.98 0.05
C ALA A 166 11.17 9.51 -0.11
N THR A 167 10.21 8.60 -0.13
CA THR A 167 8.80 8.95 -0.33
C THR A 167 7.97 8.69 0.93
N THR A 168 6.68 9.02 0.87
CA THR A 168 5.74 8.73 1.94
C THR A 168 4.59 7.92 1.37
N ALA A 169 4.23 6.81 2.00
CA ALA A 169 3.12 5.98 1.51
C ALA A 169 1.80 6.76 1.52
N LEU A 170 0.95 6.51 0.52
CA LEU A 170 -0.33 7.21 0.36
C LEU A 170 -1.21 7.12 1.63
N ALA A 171 -1.21 5.95 2.28
CA ALA A 171 -1.96 5.69 3.51
C ALA A 171 -1.54 6.60 4.68
N ASP A 172 -0.27 7.01 4.72
CA ASP A 172 0.27 7.84 5.80
C ASP A 172 0.08 9.35 5.54
N VAL A 173 -0.37 9.73 4.34
CA VAL A 173 -0.52 11.14 3.92
C VAL A 173 -1.97 11.64 4.08
N MET A 174 -2.94 10.72 4.10
CA MET A 174 -4.36 11.05 4.16
C MET A 174 -4.68 11.95 5.37
N GLY A 175 -5.28 13.12 5.11
CA GLY A 175 -5.70 14.07 6.14
C GLY A 175 -4.59 14.98 6.71
N GLN A 176 -3.36 14.87 6.20
CA GLN A 176 -2.21 15.68 6.63
C GLN A 176 -1.88 16.78 5.61
N ASN A 177 -1.02 17.73 6.00
CA ASN A 177 -0.42 18.65 5.04
C ASN A 177 0.56 17.88 4.16
N ILE A 178 0.35 17.88 2.84
CA ILE A 178 1.16 17.08 1.90
C ILE A 178 2.56 17.65 1.66
N HIS A 179 2.78 18.97 1.81
CA HIS A 179 4.04 19.60 1.47
C HIS A 179 5.26 18.97 2.19
N PRO A 180 5.24 18.71 3.51
CA PRO A 180 6.34 18.03 4.18
C PRO A 180 6.46 16.54 3.83
N LEU A 181 5.49 15.97 3.10
CA LEU A 181 5.38 14.54 2.78
C LEU A 181 5.67 14.22 1.32
N LEU A 182 5.88 15.25 0.47
CA LEU A 182 6.38 15.10 -0.90
C LEU A 182 7.75 14.42 -0.93
N PRO A 183 8.23 13.95 -2.10
CA PRO A 183 9.57 13.35 -2.23
C PRO A 183 10.68 14.19 -1.58
N ARG A 184 11.52 13.56 -0.75
CA ARG A 184 12.64 14.20 -0.04
C ARG A 184 13.95 13.55 -0.45
N GLY A 185 15.08 14.25 -0.31
CA GLY A 185 16.41 13.71 -0.65
C GLY A 185 17.19 14.61 -1.61
N GLU A 186 18.30 14.09 -2.12
CA GLU A 186 19.22 14.84 -3.01
C GLU A 186 18.52 15.32 -4.29
N GLU A 187 17.57 14.53 -4.80
CA GLU A 187 16.88 14.81 -6.08
C GLU A 187 15.45 15.37 -5.91
N ALA A 188 15.04 15.74 -4.68
CA ALA A 188 13.67 16.16 -4.38
C ALA A 188 13.14 17.25 -5.33
N MET A 189 13.96 18.26 -5.66
CA MET A 189 13.55 19.36 -6.53
C MET A 189 13.23 18.90 -7.96
N ALA A 190 13.99 17.96 -8.51
CA ALA A 190 13.73 17.41 -9.84
C ALA A 190 12.40 16.65 -9.87
N TRP A 191 12.13 15.87 -8.82
CA TRP A 191 10.87 15.13 -8.68
C TRP A 191 9.67 16.03 -8.41
N HIS A 192 9.83 17.12 -7.66
CA HIS A 192 8.78 18.15 -7.53
C HIS A 192 8.48 18.83 -8.86
N LYS A 193 9.49 19.08 -9.69
CA LYS A 193 9.31 19.64 -11.03
C LYS A 193 8.49 18.68 -11.92
N LEU A 194 8.84 17.40 -11.95
CA LEU A 194 8.08 16.36 -12.66
C LEU A 194 6.61 16.33 -12.20
N LEU A 195 6.37 16.36 -10.88
CA LEU A 195 5.00 16.38 -10.33
C LEU A 195 4.23 17.63 -10.77
N ASN A 196 4.85 18.81 -10.78
CA ASN A 196 4.22 20.05 -11.21
C ASN A 196 3.91 20.06 -12.72
N GLU A 197 4.78 19.48 -13.54
CA GLU A 197 4.55 19.31 -14.98
C GLU A 197 3.41 18.32 -15.25
N ALA A 198 3.38 17.21 -14.51
CA ALA A 198 2.26 16.26 -14.56
C ALA A 198 0.92 16.91 -14.14
N GLN A 199 0.93 17.77 -13.11
CA GLN A 199 -0.26 18.54 -12.71
C GLN A 199 -0.73 19.48 -13.82
N THR A 200 0.21 20.19 -14.46
CA THR A 200 -0.09 21.11 -15.56
C THR A 200 -0.69 20.36 -16.76
N LEU A 201 -0.10 19.22 -17.12
CA LEU A 201 -0.62 18.34 -18.16
C LEU A 201 -2.04 17.89 -17.85
N PHE A 202 -2.26 17.33 -16.66
CA PHE A 202 -3.55 16.77 -16.27
C PHE A 202 -4.64 17.84 -16.19
N HIS A 203 -4.31 19.06 -15.78
CA HIS A 203 -5.25 20.19 -15.81
C HIS A 203 -5.81 20.45 -17.22
N THR A 204 -4.99 20.27 -18.26
CA THR A 204 -5.41 20.48 -19.66
C THR A 204 -6.09 19.28 -20.31
N SER A 205 -6.12 18.12 -19.63
CA SER A 205 -6.65 16.87 -20.19
C SER A 205 -8.16 16.92 -20.45
N ALA A 206 -8.58 16.38 -21.59
CA ALA A 206 -9.99 16.18 -21.90
C ALA A 206 -10.68 15.18 -20.95
N VAL A 207 -9.92 14.32 -20.24
CA VAL A 207 -10.44 13.52 -19.12
C VAL A 207 -10.96 14.43 -18.03
N ASN A 208 -10.13 15.33 -17.52
CA ASN A 208 -10.50 16.17 -16.39
C ASN A 208 -11.57 17.19 -16.75
N GLN A 209 -11.59 17.71 -17.98
CA GLN A 209 -12.70 18.54 -18.47
C GLN A 209 -14.05 17.80 -18.40
N ARG A 210 -14.11 16.53 -18.84
CA ARG A 210 -15.34 15.71 -18.74
C ARG A 210 -15.73 15.40 -17.31
N ARG A 211 -14.75 15.12 -16.45
CA ARG A 211 -14.99 14.87 -15.01
C ARG A 211 -15.58 16.10 -14.33
N GLU A 212 -15.02 17.27 -14.60
CA GLU A 212 -15.52 18.54 -14.07
C GLU A 212 -16.95 18.85 -14.55
N LEU A 213 -17.24 18.68 -15.84
CA LEU A 213 -18.60 18.82 -16.38
C LEU A 213 -19.60 17.84 -15.75
N SER A 214 -19.13 16.71 -15.25
CA SER A 214 -19.92 15.67 -14.58
C SER A 214 -19.97 15.84 -13.05
N GLY A 215 -19.38 16.90 -12.50
CA GLY A 215 -19.31 17.14 -11.06
C GLY A 215 -18.41 16.15 -10.29
N LEU A 216 -17.53 15.42 -10.98
CA LEU A 216 -16.58 14.49 -10.37
C LEU A 216 -15.27 15.18 -10.00
N PRO A 217 -14.57 14.75 -8.93
CA PRO A 217 -13.24 15.25 -8.63
C PRO A 217 -12.26 14.97 -9.79
N VAL A 218 -11.52 15.99 -10.20
CA VAL A 218 -10.49 15.90 -11.24
C VAL A 218 -9.25 15.15 -10.73
N ILE A 219 -8.61 14.37 -11.60
CA ILE A 219 -7.34 13.70 -11.31
C ILE A 219 -6.24 14.70 -11.63
N ASN A 220 -5.82 15.52 -10.67
CA ASN A 220 -4.92 16.64 -10.95
C ASN A 220 -3.46 16.34 -10.60
N SER A 221 -3.12 15.23 -9.96
CA SER A 221 -1.74 14.85 -9.67
C SER A 221 -1.60 13.33 -9.57
N ILE A 222 -0.35 12.87 -9.51
CA ILE A 222 0.02 11.52 -9.06
C ILE A 222 0.74 11.61 -7.72
N TRP A 223 0.56 10.61 -6.86
CA TRP A 223 1.31 10.46 -5.61
C TRP A 223 2.38 9.38 -5.77
N LEU A 224 3.64 9.79 -5.64
CA LEU A 224 4.80 8.93 -5.84
C LEU A 224 5.23 8.27 -4.54
N TRP A 225 5.25 6.94 -4.50
CA TRP A 225 5.70 6.24 -3.29
C TRP A 225 6.19 4.79 -3.48
N GLY A 226 6.81 4.22 -2.45
CA GLY A 226 7.14 2.79 -2.39
C GLY A 226 8.15 2.35 -3.45
N GLY A 227 9.17 3.20 -3.67
CA GLY A 227 10.18 3.04 -4.70
C GLY A 227 11.12 1.87 -4.45
N GLY A 228 11.41 1.09 -5.49
CA GLY A 228 12.45 0.07 -5.39
C GLY A 228 12.51 -0.90 -6.55
N VAL A 229 13.53 -1.76 -6.51
CA VAL A 229 13.61 -2.97 -7.35
C VAL A 229 13.21 -4.15 -6.48
N LEU A 230 12.33 -5.01 -7.00
CA LEU A 230 11.91 -6.22 -6.30
C LEU A 230 13.05 -7.24 -6.37
N ALA A 231 13.61 -7.60 -5.21
CA ALA A 231 14.53 -8.73 -5.09
C ALA A 231 13.77 -10.06 -5.14
N GLU A 232 14.50 -11.16 -5.19
CA GLU A 232 13.90 -12.49 -5.00
C GLU A 232 13.28 -12.62 -3.60
N PRO A 233 12.21 -13.41 -3.44
CA PRO A 233 11.61 -13.62 -2.13
C PRO A 233 12.60 -14.28 -1.17
N GLY A 234 12.60 -13.80 0.07
CA GLY A 234 13.36 -14.40 1.16
C GLY A 234 12.74 -15.71 1.67
N GLU A 235 13.13 -16.11 2.87
CA GLU A 235 12.54 -17.28 3.53
C GLU A 235 11.03 -17.07 3.79
N VAL A 236 10.22 -17.95 3.20
CA VAL A 236 8.76 -17.91 3.33
C VAL A 236 8.31 -18.64 4.58
N LYS A 237 7.74 -17.89 5.54
CA LYS A 237 7.28 -18.42 6.85
C LYS A 237 5.80 -18.79 6.87
N TRP A 238 5.07 -18.50 5.81
CA TRP A 238 3.61 -18.57 5.75
C TRP A 238 3.16 -19.74 4.88
N GLN A 239 2.06 -20.38 5.25
CA GLN A 239 1.42 -21.41 4.44
C GLN A 239 0.28 -20.83 3.59
N GLY A 240 -0.36 -19.75 4.08
CA GLY A 240 -1.35 -19.02 3.32
C GLY A 240 -1.71 -17.66 3.92
N VAL A 241 -2.36 -16.82 3.11
CA VAL A 241 -2.69 -15.42 3.43
C VAL A 241 -4.11 -15.11 2.95
N TRP A 242 -5.00 -14.72 3.85
CA TRP A 242 -6.37 -14.31 3.52
C TRP A 242 -6.57 -12.84 3.86
N SER A 243 -6.84 -12.02 2.86
CA SER A 243 -6.98 -10.57 3.02
C SER A 243 -7.78 -9.96 1.88
N ASN A 244 -8.47 -8.85 2.17
CA ASN A 244 -9.07 -7.99 1.16
C ASN A 244 -8.14 -6.83 0.77
N GLU A 245 -6.92 -6.83 1.29
CA GLU A 245 -5.92 -5.80 1.05
C GLU A 245 -4.97 -6.25 -0.08
N ASP A 246 -4.78 -5.37 -1.06
CA ASP A 246 -4.06 -5.66 -2.30
C ASP A 246 -2.56 -5.97 -2.05
N LEU A 247 -1.91 -5.24 -1.16
CA LEU A 247 -0.51 -5.45 -0.79
C LEU A 247 -0.31 -6.81 -0.08
N ALA A 248 -1.23 -7.23 0.79
CA ALA A 248 -1.18 -8.54 1.44
C ALA A 248 -1.28 -9.67 0.41
N ILE A 249 -2.19 -9.54 -0.57
CA ILE A 249 -2.32 -10.50 -1.66
C ILE A 249 -1.07 -10.48 -2.57
N ALA A 250 -0.49 -9.31 -2.83
CA ALA A 250 0.74 -9.20 -3.60
C ALA A 250 1.93 -9.89 -2.92
N LEU A 251 2.08 -9.72 -1.61
CA LEU A 251 3.09 -10.43 -0.80
C LEU A 251 2.90 -11.94 -0.84
N ALA A 252 1.66 -12.41 -0.74
CA ALA A 252 1.35 -13.83 -0.80
C ALA A 252 1.71 -14.44 -2.16
N ARG A 253 1.38 -13.74 -3.26
CA ARG A 253 1.76 -14.13 -4.63
C ARG A 253 3.27 -14.15 -4.80
N PHE A 254 3.95 -13.12 -4.33
CA PHE A 254 5.41 -13.01 -4.38
C PHE A 254 6.10 -14.14 -3.62
N ALA A 255 5.57 -14.50 -2.45
CA ALA A 255 6.07 -15.61 -1.64
C ALA A 255 5.63 -17.00 -2.17
N GLY A 256 4.79 -17.07 -3.21
CA GLY A 256 4.31 -18.34 -3.76
C GLY A 256 3.40 -19.14 -2.80
N VAL A 257 2.69 -18.46 -1.89
CA VAL A 257 1.83 -19.12 -0.89
C VAL A 257 0.35 -19.06 -1.26
N ALA A 258 -0.45 -19.95 -0.66
CA ALA A 258 -1.90 -19.96 -0.84
C ALA A 258 -2.49 -18.60 -0.43
N HIS A 259 -3.47 -18.11 -1.18
CA HIS A 259 -4.07 -16.82 -0.89
C HIS A 259 -5.53 -16.72 -1.34
N GLY A 260 -6.27 -15.83 -0.68
CA GLY A 260 -7.67 -15.58 -0.99
C GLY A 260 -8.22 -14.33 -0.30
N SER A 261 -9.47 -13.99 -0.62
CA SER A 261 -10.20 -12.94 0.10
C SER A 261 -10.31 -13.27 1.58
N ALA A 262 -10.44 -12.24 2.42
CA ALA A 262 -10.68 -12.46 3.84
C ALA A 262 -11.96 -13.28 4.03
N VAL A 263 -11.85 -14.41 4.71
CA VAL A 263 -13.00 -15.25 5.02
C VAL A 263 -13.75 -14.70 6.25
N PRO A 264 -15.08 -14.82 6.29
CA PRO A 264 -15.89 -14.20 7.34
C PRO A 264 -15.76 -14.91 8.69
N THR A 265 -15.29 -16.16 8.75
CA THR A 265 -15.23 -16.93 10.00
C THR A 265 -13.88 -17.64 10.20
N ALA A 266 -13.55 -17.92 11.46
CA ALA A 266 -12.35 -18.68 11.82
C ALA A 266 -12.44 -20.16 11.38
N GLU A 267 -13.65 -20.72 11.26
CA GLU A 267 -13.87 -22.08 10.77
C GLU A 267 -13.45 -22.19 9.29
N ASP A 268 -13.75 -21.18 8.48
CA ASP A 268 -13.34 -21.11 7.08
C ASP A 268 -11.82 -20.95 6.89
N LEU A 269 -11.09 -20.40 7.87
CA LEU A 269 -9.62 -20.30 7.85
C LEU A 269 -8.92 -21.61 8.22
N LEU A 270 -9.62 -22.50 8.95
CA LEU A 270 -9.05 -23.70 9.56
C LEU A 270 -9.57 -25.00 8.93
N ALA A 271 -10.52 -24.93 8.00
CA ALA A 271 -10.97 -26.06 7.19
C ALA A 271 -9.90 -26.48 6.18
#